data_AF-A0A934YHV5-F1
#
_entry.id   AF-A0A934YHV5-F1
#
_cell.length_a   1.000
_cell.length_b   1.000
_cell.length_c   1.000
_cell.angle_alpha   90.00
_cell.angle_beta   90.00
_cell.angle_gamma   90.00
#
_symmetry.space_group_name_H-M   'P 1'
#
loop_
_entity.id
_entity.type
_entity.pdbx_description
1 polymer ?
#
loop_
_entity_poly.entity_id
_entity_poly.type
_entity_poly.pdbx_seq_one_letter_code
_entity_poly.pdbx_strand_id
1 'polypeptide(L)'
;MKRPLLLSYAACGTCKKARKWLSERGIEVDVRAIVDDPPRPSELDAWLPASGLPASKWLNTSGASYRELGGKATFDGASDERIAAMLAGDGKLVKRPVLVDEVAGLVVLVGFSEAAYSAHFEPPATLRSGKAPSAASPKPVAPSGAAATAKKPAKNPAKKAASATPESPATPAKKPAKKPAKRVP
;
A
#
# COMPACT_ATOMS: atom_id res chain seq x y z
N MET A 1 -15.40 -2.49 21.19
CA MET A 1 -13.98 -2.16 21.46
C MET A 1 -13.19 -2.55 20.22
N LYS A 2 -12.94 -1.62 19.31
CA LYS A 2 -12.08 -1.90 18.15
C LYS A 2 -10.62 -1.83 18.59
N ARG A 3 -9.78 -2.73 18.09
CA ARG A 3 -8.34 -2.77 18.33
C ARG A 3 -7.62 -2.58 16.99
N PRO A 4 -6.50 -1.85 16.95
CA PRO A 4 -5.71 -1.76 15.73
C PRO A 4 -5.21 -3.15 15.29
N LEU A 5 -5.33 -3.44 14.00
CA LEU A 5 -4.93 -4.69 13.37
C LEU A 5 -3.52 -4.56 12.78
N LEU A 6 -2.64 -5.50 13.10
CA LEU A 6 -1.29 -5.60 12.59
C LEU A 6 -1.17 -6.85 11.72
N LEU A 7 -1.15 -6.65 10.41
CA LEU A 7 -0.81 -7.70 9.44
C LEU A 7 0.69 -7.96 9.49
N SER A 8 1.05 -9.16 9.95
CA SER A 8 2.42 -9.56 10.17
C SER A 8 2.72 -10.95 9.61
N TYR A 9 4.00 -11.33 9.58
CA TYR A 9 4.41 -12.70 9.28
C TYR A 9 5.52 -13.12 10.25
N ALA A 10 5.42 -14.33 10.78
CA ALA A 10 6.30 -14.82 11.85
C ALA A 10 7.79 -14.78 11.48
N ALA A 11 8.14 -15.01 10.21
CA ALA A 11 9.54 -14.98 9.75
C ALA A 11 10.07 -13.58 9.41
N CYS A 12 9.25 -12.52 9.49
CA CYS A 12 9.67 -11.18 9.10
C CYS A 12 10.31 -10.42 10.28
N GLY A 13 11.61 -10.09 10.17
CA GLY A 13 12.32 -9.31 11.19
C GLY A 13 11.72 -7.92 11.44
N THR A 14 11.25 -7.24 10.38
CA THR A 14 10.60 -5.93 10.48
C THR A 14 9.26 -5.99 11.22
N CYS A 15 8.50 -7.08 11.06
CA CYS A 15 7.26 -7.31 11.80
C CYS A 15 7.51 -7.47 13.30
N LYS A 16 8.57 -8.21 13.67
CA LYS A 16 8.97 -8.37 15.08
C LYS A 16 9.33 -7.03 15.72
N LYS A 17 10.03 -6.15 14.99
CA LYS A 17 10.34 -4.78 15.44
C LYS A 17 9.08 -3.96 15.68
N ALA A 18 8.12 -3.97 14.74
CA ALA A 18 6.86 -3.24 14.90
C ALA A 18 6.06 -3.72 16.12
N ARG A 19 5.92 -5.05 16.28
CA ARG A 19 5.20 -5.62 17.43
C ARG A 19 5.89 -5.30 18.76
N LYS A 20 7.23 -5.33 18.80
CA LYS A 20 7.99 -4.96 19.99
C LYS A 20 7.74 -3.48 20.35
N TRP A 21 7.83 -2.59 19.38
CA TRP A 21 7.59 -1.15 19.57
C TRP A 21 6.20 -0.84 20.14
N LEU A 22 5.16 -1.52 19.60
CA LEU A 22 3.78 -1.38 20.08
C LEU A 22 3.63 -1.92 21.51
N SER A 23 4.22 -3.08 21.80
CA SER A 23 4.19 -3.70 23.12
C SER A 23 4.92 -2.87 24.17
N GLU A 24 6.06 -2.25 23.82
CA GLU A 24 6.84 -1.38 24.72
C GLU A 24 6.05 -0.12 25.12
N ARG A 25 5.08 0.30 24.31
CA ARG A 25 4.20 1.45 24.56
C ARG A 25 2.86 1.05 25.17
N GLY A 26 2.63 -0.24 25.43
CA GLY A 26 1.38 -0.74 25.99
C GLY A 26 0.19 -0.66 25.03
N ILE A 27 0.43 -0.62 23.71
CA ILE A 27 -0.63 -0.56 22.70
C ILE A 27 -1.07 -1.99 22.37
N GLU A 28 -2.31 -2.34 22.71
CA GLU A 28 -2.91 -3.63 22.35
C GLU A 28 -3.31 -3.64 20.87
N VAL A 29 -2.58 -4.41 20.06
CA VAL A 29 -2.90 -4.69 18.64
C VAL A 29 -3.33 -6.14 18.44
N ASP A 30 -4.28 -6.35 17.54
CA ASP A 30 -4.60 -7.69 17.03
C ASP A 30 -3.60 -8.05 15.93
N VAL A 31 -3.04 -9.27 15.94
CA VAL A 31 -2.01 -9.67 14.97
C VAL A 31 -2.58 -10.72 14.04
N ARG A 32 -2.68 -10.39 12.75
CA ARG A 32 -3.16 -11.30 11.71
C ARG A 32 -2.02 -11.68 10.77
N ALA A 33 -1.94 -12.96 10.39
CA ALA A 33 -0.92 -13.43 9.47
C ALA A 33 -1.32 -13.15 8.02
N ILE A 34 -0.61 -12.26 7.32
CA ILE A 34 -0.94 -11.88 5.93
C ILE A 34 -0.79 -13.04 4.92
N VAL A 35 -0.10 -14.10 5.30
CA VAL A 35 0.04 -15.32 4.48
C VAL A 35 -1.17 -16.24 4.64
N ASP A 36 -1.77 -16.25 5.81
CA ASP A 36 -2.90 -17.11 6.15
C ASP A 36 -4.22 -16.45 5.74
N ASP A 37 -4.35 -15.15 6.03
CA ASP A 37 -5.50 -14.33 5.69
C ASP A 37 -5.03 -13.09 4.91
N PRO A 38 -4.95 -13.18 3.57
CA PRO A 38 -4.57 -12.05 2.72
C PRO A 38 -5.71 -11.02 2.66
N PRO A 39 -5.38 -9.73 2.51
CA PRO A 39 -6.40 -8.69 2.41
C PRO A 39 -7.21 -8.84 1.13
N ARG A 40 -8.52 -8.68 1.25
CA ARG A 40 -9.44 -8.77 0.12
C ARG A 40 -9.28 -7.55 -0.79
N PRO A 41 -9.63 -7.66 -2.09
CA PRO A 41 -9.56 -6.51 -2.98
C PRO A 41 -10.45 -5.35 -2.50
N SER A 42 -11.62 -5.66 -1.92
CA SER A 42 -12.51 -4.66 -1.32
C SER A 42 -11.91 -3.96 -0.10
N GLU A 43 -11.08 -4.64 0.69
CA GLU A 43 -10.40 -3.99 1.83
C GLU A 43 -9.22 -3.15 1.35
N LEU A 44 -8.46 -3.63 0.37
CA LEU A 44 -7.41 -2.86 -0.26
C LEU A 44 -7.95 -1.56 -0.86
N ASP A 45 -9.11 -1.59 -1.52
CA ASP A 45 -9.76 -0.40 -2.06
C ASP A 45 -10.02 0.68 -0.98
N ALA A 46 -10.34 0.26 0.25
CA ALA A 46 -10.47 1.18 1.39
C ALA A 46 -9.11 1.59 1.98
N TRP A 47 -8.13 0.71 1.98
CA TRP A 47 -6.83 0.93 2.62
C TRP A 47 -5.85 1.76 1.80
N LEU A 48 -5.86 1.62 0.48
CA LEU A 48 -5.05 2.44 -0.43
C LEU A 48 -5.28 3.95 -0.21
N PRO A 49 -6.53 4.47 -0.30
CA PRO A 49 -6.80 5.89 -0.07
C PRO A 49 -6.53 6.29 1.39
N ALA A 50 -6.80 5.41 2.36
CA ALA A 50 -6.51 5.67 3.77
C ALA A 50 -5.00 5.81 4.06
N SER A 51 -4.17 5.06 3.34
CA SER A 51 -2.70 5.15 3.47
C SER A 51 -2.12 6.38 2.75
N GLY A 52 -2.85 6.96 1.80
CA GLY A 52 -2.34 8.02 0.92
C GLY A 52 -1.15 7.59 0.04
N LEU A 53 -0.90 6.28 -0.07
CA LEU A 53 0.22 5.72 -0.84
C LEU A 53 -0.30 5.04 -2.12
N PRO A 54 0.42 5.16 -3.25
CA PRO A 54 0.05 4.44 -4.46
C PRO A 54 0.20 2.93 -4.26
N ALA A 55 -0.58 2.13 -5.00
CA ALA A 55 -0.55 0.67 -4.94
C ALA A 55 0.86 0.09 -5.13
N SER A 56 1.69 0.78 -5.90
CA SER A 56 3.08 0.41 -6.16
C SER A 56 3.95 0.37 -4.89
N LYS A 57 3.67 1.20 -3.86
CA LYS A 57 4.42 1.21 -2.60
C LYS A 57 4.03 0.08 -1.64
N TRP A 58 2.89 -0.55 -1.89
CA TRP A 58 2.43 -1.74 -1.18
C TRP A 58 3.11 -3.03 -1.66
N LEU A 59 3.83 -2.98 -2.79
CA LEU A 59 4.53 -4.14 -3.32
C LEU A 59 5.82 -4.42 -2.55
N ASN A 60 6.05 -5.70 -2.27
CA ASN A 60 7.30 -6.23 -1.75
C ASN A 60 8.30 -6.44 -2.89
N THR A 61 8.92 -5.35 -3.34
CA THR A 61 9.88 -5.33 -4.47
C THR A 61 11.11 -6.24 -4.27
N SER A 62 11.42 -6.61 -3.02
CA SER A 62 12.51 -7.53 -2.68
C SER A 62 12.06 -9.00 -2.56
N GLY A 63 10.76 -9.28 -2.68
CA GLY A 63 10.20 -10.63 -2.51
C GLY A 63 10.46 -11.56 -3.70
N ALA A 64 10.51 -12.87 -3.45
CA ALA A 64 10.60 -13.88 -4.50
C ALA A 64 9.40 -13.83 -5.44
N SER A 65 8.18 -13.71 -4.89
CA SER A 65 6.95 -13.61 -5.68
C SER A 65 6.92 -12.40 -6.63
N TYR A 66 7.56 -11.27 -6.24
CA TYR A 66 7.69 -10.12 -7.13
C TYR A 66 8.56 -10.45 -8.35
N ARG A 67 9.67 -11.16 -8.15
CA ARG A 67 10.56 -11.57 -9.23
C ARG A 67 9.94 -12.62 -10.15
N GLU A 68 9.15 -13.54 -9.58
CA GLU A 68 8.48 -14.60 -10.33
C GLU A 68 7.41 -14.07 -11.30
N LEU A 69 6.70 -13.00 -10.90
CA LEU A 69 5.69 -12.34 -11.74
C LEU A 69 6.26 -11.38 -12.79
N GLY A 70 7.59 -11.33 -12.97
CA GLY A 70 8.27 -10.44 -13.92
C GLY A 70 8.76 -9.12 -13.32
N GLY A 71 8.57 -8.91 -12.02
CA GLY A 71 9.11 -7.78 -11.27
C GLY A 71 8.79 -6.44 -11.92
N LYS A 72 9.76 -5.53 -11.98
CA LYS A 72 9.53 -4.16 -12.44
C LYS A 72 8.87 -4.11 -13.81
N ALA A 73 9.19 -5.00 -14.75
CA ALA A 73 8.61 -4.97 -16.10
C ALA A 73 7.08 -5.14 -16.12
N THR A 74 6.53 -5.92 -15.18
CA THR A 74 5.08 -6.18 -15.10
C THR A 74 4.33 -5.06 -14.35
N PHE A 75 4.98 -4.42 -13.38
CA PHE A 75 4.36 -3.37 -12.56
C PHE A 75 4.62 -1.95 -13.09
N ASP A 76 5.63 -1.74 -13.93
CA ASP A 76 5.97 -0.45 -14.57
C ASP A 76 5.02 -0.20 -15.75
N GLY A 77 3.80 0.26 -15.42
CA GLY A 77 2.73 0.52 -16.38
C GLY A 77 1.38 -0.13 -16.03
N ALA A 78 1.33 -0.95 -14.97
CA ALA A 78 0.07 -1.49 -14.47
C ALA A 78 -0.72 -0.42 -13.70
N SER A 79 -2.04 -0.37 -13.92
CA SER A 79 -2.96 0.50 -13.17
C SER A 79 -3.08 0.06 -11.70
N ASP A 80 -3.38 0.99 -10.81
CA ASP A 80 -3.52 0.73 -9.37
C ASP A 80 -4.52 -0.39 -9.06
N GLU A 81 -5.65 -0.44 -9.78
CA GLU A 81 -6.65 -1.51 -9.66
C GLU A 81 -6.08 -2.90 -9.99
N ARG A 82 -5.25 -2.98 -11.04
CA ARG A 82 -4.60 -4.24 -11.44
C ARG A 82 -3.58 -4.67 -10.40
N ILE A 83 -2.85 -3.73 -9.83
CA ILE A 83 -1.88 -3.99 -8.75
C ILE A 83 -2.62 -4.46 -7.49
N ALA A 84 -3.72 -3.81 -7.12
CA ALA A 84 -4.56 -4.20 -5.98
C ALA A 84 -5.13 -5.61 -6.15
N ALA A 85 -5.59 -5.97 -7.35
CA ALA A 85 -6.05 -7.32 -7.65
C ALA A 85 -4.94 -8.38 -7.49
N MET A 86 -3.70 -8.07 -7.90
CA MET A 86 -2.56 -8.97 -7.71
C MET A 86 -2.16 -9.10 -6.24
N LEU A 87 -2.20 -7.99 -5.48
CA LEU A 87 -1.95 -7.98 -4.03
C LEU A 87 -2.96 -8.84 -3.27
N ALA A 88 -4.24 -8.81 -3.67
CA ALA A 88 -5.28 -9.64 -3.09
C ALA A 88 -5.13 -11.13 -3.42
N GLY A 89 -4.62 -11.45 -4.61
CA GLY A 89 -4.38 -12.83 -5.04
C GLY A 89 -3.18 -13.48 -4.34
N ASP A 90 -2.13 -12.70 -4.04
CA ASP A 90 -0.92 -13.22 -3.42
C ASP A 90 -0.44 -12.36 -2.25
N GLY A 91 -0.76 -12.79 -1.02
CA GLY A 91 -0.37 -12.11 0.22
C GLY A 91 1.16 -12.00 0.43
N LYS A 92 1.99 -12.68 -0.38
CA LYS A 92 3.46 -12.53 -0.36
C LYS A 92 3.96 -11.36 -1.19
N LEU A 93 3.14 -10.82 -2.08
CA LEU A 93 3.42 -9.56 -2.77
C LEU A 93 3.23 -8.34 -1.88
N VAL A 94 2.43 -8.43 -0.82
CA VAL A 94 2.15 -7.29 0.05
C VAL A 94 3.36 -6.99 0.95
N LYS A 95 3.71 -5.71 1.06
CA LYS A 95 4.76 -5.20 1.94
C LYS A 95 4.35 -5.32 3.40
N ARG A 96 5.28 -5.76 4.24
CA ARG A 96 5.03 -6.16 5.64
C ARG A 96 5.94 -5.37 6.58
N PRO A 97 5.50 -4.98 7.79
CA PRO A 97 4.14 -5.12 8.36
C PRO A 97 3.14 -4.11 7.79
N VAL A 98 1.83 -4.36 7.91
CA VAL A 98 0.78 -3.35 7.66
C VAL A 98 0.01 -3.14 8.95
N LEU A 99 -0.13 -1.90 9.39
CA LEU A 99 -0.96 -1.52 10.54
C LEU A 99 -2.23 -0.86 10.02
N VAL A 100 -3.37 -1.34 10.48
CA VAL A 100 -4.70 -0.79 10.20
C VAL A 100 -5.32 -0.39 11.53
N ASP A 101 -5.47 0.90 11.74
CA ASP A 101 -6.20 1.44 12.87
C ASP A 101 -7.61 1.82 12.39
N GLU A 102 -8.62 1.41 13.13
CA GLU A 102 -10.02 1.80 12.90
C GLU A 102 -10.63 2.49 14.13
N VAL A 103 -9.82 2.75 15.16
CA VAL A 103 -10.26 3.26 16.46
C VAL A 103 -10.39 4.77 16.43
N ALA A 104 -9.38 5.45 15.87
CA ALA A 104 -9.35 6.92 15.72
C ALA A 104 -9.83 7.40 14.33
N GLY A 105 -10.15 6.45 13.43
CA GLY A 105 -10.39 6.67 12.00
C GLY A 105 -9.67 5.57 11.21
N LEU A 106 -10.07 5.31 9.96
CA LEU A 106 -9.40 4.31 9.12
C LEU A 106 -8.02 4.84 8.70
N VAL A 107 -6.98 4.45 9.44
CA VAL A 107 -5.59 4.81 9.17
C VAL A 107 -4.81 3.56 8.82
N VAL A 108 -4.05 3.62 7.74
CA VAL A 108 -3.29 2.47 7.25
C VAL A 108 -1.83 2.84 7.05
N LEU A 109 -0.95 2.21 7.82
CA LEU A 109 0.50 2.38 7.73
C LEU A 109 1.13 1.14 7.12
N VAL A 110 1.83 1.34 5.99
CA VAL A 110 2.53 0.28 5.26
C VAL A 110 4.02 0.30 5.59
N GLY A 111 4.51 -0.82 6.09
CA GLY A 111 5.86 -0.96 6.61
C GLY A 111 6.00 -0.49 8.05
N PHE A 112 7.16 -0.77 8.63
CA PHE A 112 7.53 -0.22 9.93
C PHE A 112 8.44 0.99 9.72
N SER A 113 7.95 2.15 10.16
CA SER A 113 8.75 3.36 10.31
C SER A 113 8.39 3.96 11.66
N GLU A 114 9.39 4.11 12.53
CA GLU A 114 9.19 4.67 13.86
C GLU A 114 8.56 6.07 13.80
N ALA A 115 8.96 6.90 12.84
CA ALA A 115 8.39 8.22 12.63
C ALA A 115 6.88 8.16 12.29
N ALA A 116 6.47 7.20 11.47
CA ALA A 116 5.06 7.06 11.09
C ALA A 116 4.20 6.54 12.26
N TYR A 117 4.74 5.58 13.02
CA TYR A 117 4.04 5.02 14.18
C TYR A 117 3.96 6.05 15.32
N SER A 118 5.05 6.76 15.60
CA SER A 118 5.05 7.85 16.59
C SER A 118 4.10 8.96 16.17
N ALA A 119 4.07 9.39 14.90
CA ALA A 119 3.12 10.41 14.45
C ALA A 119 1.65 10.02 14.56
N HIS A 120 1.33 8.71 14.48
CA HIS A 120 -0.05 8.21 14.61
C HIS A 120 -0.46 8.01 16.07
N PHE A 121 0.41 7.40 16.89
CA PHE A 121 0.11 7.09 18.29
C PHE A 121 0.48 8.19 19.29
N GLU A 122 1.41 9.07 18.93
CA GLU A 122 1.77 10.24 19.73
C GLU A 122 1.26 11.53 19.06
N PRO A 123 0.49 12.36 19.76
CA PRO A 123 0.16 13.68 19.24
C PRO A 123 1.42 14.54 19.10
N PRO A 124 1.47 15.47 18.12
CA PRO A 124 2.62 16.36 17.95
C PRO A 124 2.91 17.13 19.24
N ALA A 125 4.19 17.26 19.56
CA ALA A 125 4.73 17.73 20.84
C ALA A 125 4.37 19.16 21.28
N THR A 126 3.39 19.83 20.64
CA THR A 126 2.95 21.18 20.99
C THR A 126 2.14 21.27 22.28
N LEU A 127 1.88 20.16 22.99
CA LEU A 127 1.11 20.16 24.24
C LEU A 127 1.71 19.38 25.42
N ARG A 128 3.01 19.06 25.42
CA ARG A 128 3.62 18.25 26.48
C ARG A 128 4.72 19.01 27.23
N SER A 129 4.30 19.86 28.17
CA SER A 129 5.17 20.33 29.25
C SER A 129 5.44 19.16 30.20
N GLY A 130 6.71 18.74 30.32
CA GLY A 130 7.19 17.86 31.37
C GLY A 130 7.14 16.35 31.10
N LYS A 131 8.33 15.74 31.11
CA LYS A 131 8.63 14.28 31.19
C LYS A 131 8.74 13.53 29.86
N ALA A 132 9.96 13.56 29.32
CA ALA A 132 10.48 12.58 28.38
C ALA A 132 10.67 11.21 29.07
N PRO A 133 10.40 10.09 28.39
CA PRO A 133 11.15 8.87 28.60
C PRO A 133 12.28 8.76 27.58
N SER A 134 13.37 8.23 28.10
CA SER A 134 14.71 8.17 27.55
C SER A 134 14.86 7.21 26.36
N ALA A 135 15.75 7.60 25.44
CA ALA A 135 16.65 6.75 24.65
C ALA A 135 16.06 5.73 23.66
N ALA A 136 16.25 6.03 22.36
CA ALA A 136 17.21 5.30 21.52
C ALA A 136 17.23 5.87 20.08
N SER A 137 18.12 6.83 19.81
CA SER A 137 18.51 7.19 18.45
C SER A 137 19.04 5.96 17.69
N PRO A 138 18.91 5.95 16.36
CA PRO A 138 20.15 5.84 15.59
C PRO A 138 20.26 6.89 14.48
N LYS A 139 21.39 7.58 14.57
CA LYS A 139 22.24 8.30 13.60
C LYS A 139 21.71 8.56 12.17
N PRO A 140 21.86 9.79 11.64
CA PRO A 140 21.68 10.07 10.22
C PRO A 140 22.76 9.37 9.40
N VAL A 141 22.35 8.48 8.49
CA VAL A 141 23.24 7.96 7.44
C VAL A 141 23.30 9.00 6.32
N ALA A 142 24.47 9.64 6.20
CA ALA A 142 24.82 10.55 5.11
C ALA A 142 24.83 9.82 3.75
N PRO A 143 24.48 10.51 2.64
CA PRO A 143 24.74 10.00 1.30
C PRO A 143 26.19 10.31 0.88
N SER A 144 26.93 9.29 0.47
CA SER A 144 28.22 9.36 -0.24
C SER A 144 28.19 8.26 -1.29
N GLY A 145 28.43 8.43 -2.59
CA GLY A 145 28.83 9.55 -3.44
C GLY A 145 29.26 8.96 -4.80
N ALA A 146 29.16 9.77 -5.88
CA ALA A 146 29.80 9.62 -7.21
C ALA A 146 29.43 8.40 -8.09
N ALA A 147 29.47 8.41 -9.42
CA ALA A 147 29.50 9.40 -10.52
C ALA A 147 29.51 8.55 -11.81
N ALA A 148 28.80 8.94 -12.88
CA ALA A 148 29.19 8.61 -14.26
C ALA A 148 28.31 9.35 -15.29
N THR A 149 29.00 9.86 -16.30
CA THR A 149 28.58 10.78 -17.36
C THR A 149 27.81 10.08 -18.50
N ALA A 150 26.96 10.83 -19.23
CA ALA A 150 27.03 11.00 -20.70
C ALA A 150 25.71 11.47 -21.37
N LYS A 151 25.83 12.61 -22.06
CA LYS A 151 25.27 12.96 -23.39
C LYS A 151 23.75 13.20 -23.61
N LYS A 152 23.46 14.50 -23.84
CA LYS A 152 22.44 15.12 -24.73
C LYS A 152 22.35 14.44 -26.13
N PRO A 153 21.40 14.79 -27.04
CA PRO A 153 20.27 15.73 -26.94
C PRO A 153 18.93 15.26 -27.58
N ALA A 154 17.80 15.89 -27.23
CA ALA A 154 16.68 16.05 -28.16
C ALA A 154 15.84 17.29 -27.83
N LYS A 155 15.69 18.15 -28.85
CA LYS A 155 14.75 19.28 -28.93
C LYS A 155 13.32 18.73 -29.11
N ASN A 156 12.31 19.30 -28.46
CA ASN A 156 11.18 19.92 -29.15
C ASN A 156 10.26 20.73 -28.19
N PRO A 157 9.50 21.71 -28.70
CA PRO A 157 9.05 22.87 -27.96
C PRO A 157 7.63 22.75 -27.38
N ALA A 158 7.30 23.83 -26.69
CA ALA A 158 6.12 24.10 -25.89
C ALA A 158 4.75 23.96 -26.59
N LYS A 159 3.81 23.51 -25.75
CA LYS A 159 2.38 23.81 -25.63
C LYS A 159 1.81 24.96 -26.49
N LYS A 160 0.66 24.68 -27.10
CA LYS A 160 -0.51 25.58 -27.23
C LYS A 160 -1.76 24.68 -27.40
N ALA A 161 -2.58 24.49 -26.37
CA ALA A 161 -3.79 25.24 -26.01
C ALA A 161 -4.96 25.12 -27.01
N ALA A 162 -6.07 24.52 -26.56
CA ALA A 162 -7.49 24.73 -26.93
C ALA A 162 -8.25 23.42 -26.60
N SER A 163 -9.07 23.34 -25.54
CA SER A 163 -10.45 23.85 -25.46
C SER A 163 -11.40 23.14 -26.43
N ALA A 164 -12.27 22.27 -25.92
CA ALA A 164 -13.71 22.23 -26.21
C ALA A 164 -14.36 20.99 -25.57
N THR A 165 -15.61 21.16 -25.17
CA THR A 165 -16.38 20.37 -24.20
C THR A 165 -17.28 19.33 -24.93
N PRO A 166 -18.41 18.84 -24.39
CA PRO A 166 -18.70 17.41 -24.26
C PRO A 166 -19.83 16.92 -25.20
N GLU A 167 -19.85 15.64 -25.60
CA GLU A 167 -21.11 15.02 -26.02
C GLU A 167 -21.20 13.57 -25.52
N SER A 168 -22.34 13.31 -24.89
CA SER A 168 -22.92 12.05 -24.44
C SER A 168 -24.36 12.07 -24.99
N PRO A 169 -25.15 11.00 -24.95
CA PRO A 169 -24.92 9.60 -25.24
C PRO A 169 -25.87 9.10 -26.37
N ALA A 170 -25.53 7.99 -27.06
CA ALA A 170 -26.47 7.30 -27.94
C ALA A 170 -26.37 5.77 -27.81
N THR A 171 -27.23 5.20 -26.97
CA THR A 171 -27.90 3.90 -27.17
C THR A 171 -29.26 4.22 -27.84
N PRO A 172 -30.05 3.32 -28.48
CA PRO A 172 -30.04 1.86 -28.40
C PRO A 172 -30.38 1.10 -29.71
N ALA A 173 -30.08 -0.21 -29.75
CA ALA A 173 -30.76 -1.26 -30.54
C ALA A 173 -29.92 -2.55 -30.48
N LYS A 174 -30.38 -3.80 -30.57
CA LYS A 174 -31.69 -4.47 -30.60
C LYS A 174 -31.38 -5.92 -30.99
N LYS A 175 -31.58 -6.92 -30.12
CA LYS A 175 -32.16 -8.24 -30.48
C LYS A 175 -32.23 -9.21 -29.30
N PRO A 176 -33.44 -9.66 -28.91
CA PRO A 176 -33.65 -10.91 -28.22
C PRO A 176 -33.98 -12.01 -29.24
N ALA A 177 -33.35 -13.18 -29.16
CA ALA A 177 -33.73 -14.34 -29.95
C ALA A 177 -33.69 -15.64 -29.13
N LYS A 178 -34.91 -16.12 -28.83
CA LYS A 178 -35.41 -17.50 -28.82
C LYS A 178 -34.77 -18.57 -27.89
N LYS A 179 -35.62 -18.96 -26.94
CA LYS A 179 -35.83 -20.23 -26.17
C LYS A 179 -35.92 -21.50 -27.08
N PRO A 180 -36.21 -22.72 -26.55
CA PRO A 180 -35.45 -23.65 -25.67
C PRO A 180 -35.09 -24.99 -26.37
N ALA A 181 -34.22 -25.81 -25.77
CA ALA A 181 -34.24 -27.27 -25.98
C ALA A 181 -33.78 -27.99 -24.71
N LYS A 182 -34.73 -28.43 -23.88
CA LYS A 182 -34.52 -29.55 -22.96
C LYS A 182 -35.03 -30.80 -23.68
N ARG A 183 -34.13 -31.75 -23.95
CA ARG A 183 -34.45 -33.13 -24.25
C ARG A 183 -33.64 -33.96 -23.27
N VAL A 184 -34.32 -34.61 -22.34
CA VAL A 184 -33.77 -35.64 -21.45
C VAL A 184 -34.35 -36.96 -21.95
N PRO A 185 -33.55 -38.05 -22.08
CA PRO A 185 -34.08 -39.38 -22.33
C PRO A 185 -34.74 -39.99 -21.09
#